data_AF-A0A699U8E8-F1
#
_entry.id   AF-A0A699U8E8-F1
#
_cell.length_a   1.000
_cell.length_b   1.000
_cell.length_c   1.000
_cell.angle_alpha   90.00
_cell.angle_beta   90.00
_cell.angle_gamma   90.00
#
_symmetry.space_group_name_H-M   'P 1'
#
loop_
_entity.id
_entity.type
_entity.pdbx_description
1 polymer ?
#
loop_
_entity_poly.entity_id
_entity_poly.type
_entity_poly.pdbx_seq_one_letter_code
_entity_poly.pdbx_strand_id
1 'polypeptide(L)'
;FSDYPWPQTHDDNNSSDCFPSYVEILDYLDSYADNFDLFKFINFNSKVTEIRFVGDQDIMAYQSLTSGKPVWEVAVCNTKSDTIQWYAFEFVVV
;
A
#
# COMPACT_ATOMS: atom_id res chain seq x y z
N PHE A 1 6.39 13.33 2.62
CA PHE A 1 7.13 12.27 3.31
C PHE A 1 8.43 12.85 3.85
N SER A 2 8.96 12.34 4.97
CA SER A 2 10.16 12.92 5.62
C SER A 2 11.44 12.80 4.77
N ASP A 3 11.44 11.84 3.86
CA ASP A 3 12.51 11.46 2.92
C ASP A 3 12.26 11.94 1.48
N TYR A 4 11.11 12.55 1.22
CA TYR A 4 10.76 13.13 -0.09
C TYR A 4 10.06 14.48 0.14
N PRO A 5 10.80 15.59 0.14
CA PRO A 5 10.24 16.91 0.45
C PRO A 5 9.27 17.38 -0.63
N TRP A 6 8.36 18.28 -0.25
CA TRP A 6 7.45 18.93 -1.20
C TRP A 6 8.26 19.72 -2.24
N PRO A 7 7.94 19.64 -3.55
CA PRO A 7 8.63 20.40 -4.57
C PRO A 7 8.50 21.90 -4.30
N GLN A 8 9.63 22.61 -4.29
CA GLN A 8 9.60 24.07 -4.16
C GLN A 8 9.00 24.66 -5.44
N THR A 9 7.75 25.10 -5.37
CA THR A 9 7.12 25.86 -6.45
C THR A 9 7.86 27.20 -6.55
N HIS A 10 8.34 27.51 -7.75
CA HIS A 10 9.19 28.66 -8.12
C HIS A 10 8.59 30.06 -7.87
N ASP A 11 7.56 30.21 -7.03
CA ASP A 11 7.05 31.49 -6.55
C ASP A 11 7.69 31.85 -5.21
N ASP A 12 9.01 32.08 -5.26
CA ASP A 12 9.87 32.51 -4.14
C ASP A 12 9.56 33.93 -3.61
N ASN A 13 8.36 34.47 -3.90
CA ASN A 13 7.86 35.73 -3.37
C ASN A 13 6.56 35.58 -2.55
N ASN A 14 6.03 34.36 -2.36
CA ASN A 14 4.81 34.14 -1.58
C ASN A 14 4.77 32.76 -0.89
N SER A 15 5.93 32.31 -0.42
CA SER A 15 6.17 30.94 0.05
C SER A 15 5.97 30.77 1.57
N SER A 16 4.78 31.07 2.08
CA SER A 16 4.42 30.76 3.48
C SER A 16 2.99 30.25 3.71
N ASP A 17 2.01 30.52 2.84
CA ASP A 17 0.58 30.28 3.16
C ASP A 17 -0.25 29.58 2.07
N CYS A 18 0.36 29.07 0.99
CA CYS A 18 -0.41 28.35 -0.03
C CYS A 18 -0.52 26.86 0.32
N PHE A 19 -1.70 26.44 0.79
CA PHE A 19 -2.02 25.01 0.89
C PHE A 19 -2.11 24.43 -0.53
N PRO A 20 -1.54 23.24 -0.79
CA PRO A 20 -1.60 22.65 -2.11
C PRO A 20 -3.03 22.27 -2.47
N SER A 21 -3.36 22.43 -3.74
CA SER A 21 -4.58 21.92 -4.33
C SER A 21 -4.59 20.39 -4.37
N TYR A 22 -5.77 19.80 -4.52
CA TYR A 22 -5.92 18.36 -4.69
C TYR A 22 -5.07 17.80 -5.86
N VAL A 23 -4.95 18.55 -6.95
CA VAL A 23 -4.16 18.14 -8.13
C VAL A 23 -2.68 18.09 -7.78
N GLU A 24 -2.15 19.14 -7.12
CA GLU A 24 -0.74 19.18 -6.71
C GLU A 24 -0.41 18.06 -5.71
N ILE A 25 -1.37 17.68 -4.84
CA ILE A 25 -1.20 16.55 -3.93
C ILE A 25 -1.12 15.23 -4.71
N LEU A 26 -1.97 15.03 -5.72
CA LEU A 26 -1.91 13.83 -6.55
C LEU A 26 -0.58 13.75 -7.33
N ASP A 27 -0.15 14.85 -7.94
CA ASP A 27 1.11 14.91 -8.68
C ASP A 27 2.31 14.61 -7.78
N TYR A 28 2.28 15.11 -6.54
CA TYR A 28 3.30 14.80 -5.53
C TYR A 28 3.30 13.33 -5.12
N LEU A 29 2.13 12.71 -4.92
CA LEU A 29 2.03 11.29 -4.57
C LEU A 29 2.48 10.38 -5.72
N ASP A 30 2.13 10.73 -6.96
CA ASP A 30 2.53 10.03 -8.17
C ASP A 30 4.06 10.09 -8.32
N SER A 31 4.63 11.29 -8.19
CA SER A 31 6.08 11.51 -8.22
C SER A 31 6.83 10.76 -7.11
N TYR A 32 6.24 10.68 -5.91
CA TYR A 32 6.80 9.89 -4.80
C TYR A 32 6.81 8.40 -5.14
N ALA A 33 5.70 7.86 -5.65
CA ALA A 33 5.58 6.46 -6.00
C ALA A 33 6.54 6.07 -7.15
N ASP A 34 6.74 6.96 -8.13
CA ASP A 34 7.74 6.81 -9.19
C ASP A 34 9.17 6.84 -8.65
N ASN A 35 9.51 7.80 -7.79
CA ASN A 35 10.86 7.96 -7.24
C ASN A 35 11.35 6.72 -6.48
N PHE A 36 10.45 6.04 -5.77
CA PHE A 36 10.75 4.81 -5.03
C PHE A 36 10.38 3.52 -5.78
N ASP A 37 9.97 3.62 -7.05
CA ASP A 37 9.60 2.49 -7.90
C ASP A 37 8.55 1.57 -7.23
N LEU A 38 7.51 2.18 -6.65
CA LEU A 38 6.48 1.50 -5.87
C LEU A 38 5.40 0.85 -6.74
N PHE A 39 5.18 1.36 -7.96
CA PHE A 39 4.12 0.89 -8.84
C PHE A 39 4.20 -0.59 -9.18
N LYS A 40 5.41 -1.17 -9.23
CA LYS A 40 5.61 -2.61 -9.47
C LYS A 40 5.02 -3.50 -8.37
N PHE A 41 4.77 -2.96 -7.18
CA PHE A 41 4.17 -3.68 -6.06
C PHE A 41 2.66 -3.44 -5.91
N ILE A 42 2.09 -2.55 -6.73
CA ILE A 42 0.68 -2.19 -6.66
C ILE A 42 -0.09 -2.92 -7.76
N ASN A 43 -1.08 -3.71 -7.36
CA ASN A 43 -1.99 -4.34 -8.30
C ASN A 43 -3.33 -3.56 -8.35
N PHE A 44 -3.49 -2.68 -9.33
CA PHE A 44 -4.74 -1.94 -9.52
C PHE A 44 -5.89 -2.84 -9.94
N ASN A 45 -7.13 -2.37 -9.78
CA ASN A 45 -8.35 -3.14 -10.10
C ASN A 45 -8.49 -4.43 -9.28
N SER A 46 -7.85 -4.47 -8.12
CA SER A 46 -7.85 -5.61 -7.21
C SER A 46 -8.52 -5.20 -5.92
N LYS A 47 -9.77 -5.64 -5.73
CA LYS A 47 -10.54 -5.39 -4.50
C LYS A 47 -10.30 -6.52 -3.52
N VAL A 48 -9.74 -6.21 -2.34
CA VAL A 48 -9.67 -7.16 -1.24
C VAL A 48 -11.06 -7.38 -0.66
N THR A 49 -11.56 -8.60 -0.72
CA THR A 49 -12.92 -8.96 -0.25
C THR A 49 -12.92 -9.65 1.10
N GLU A 50 -11.85 -10.38 1.42
CA GLU A 50 -11.74 -11.14 2.66
C GLU A 50 -10.27 -11.27 3.10
N ILE A 51 -10.04 -11.26 4.40
CA ILE A 51 -8.75 -11.54 5.04
C ILE A 51 -8.99 -12.57 6.14
N ARG A 52 -8.30 -13.69 6.08
CA ARG A 52 -8.45 -14.82 7.00
C ARG A 52 -7.11 -15.23 7.60
N PHE A 53 -7.08 -15.43 8.91
CA PHE A 53 -5.95 -16.09 9.56
C PHE A 53 -6.11 -17.62 9.48
N VAL A 54 -5.08 -18.31 8.98
CA VAL A 54 -5.01 -19.77 8.83
C VAL A 54 -3.89 -20.40 9.67
N GLY A 55 -3.21 -19.61 10.49
CA GLY A 55 -2.18 -20.11 11.40
C GLY A 55 -2.75 -20.99 12.53
N ASP A 56 -1.90 -21.88 13.06
CA ASP A 56 -2.25 -22.73 14.19
C ASP A 56 -2.42 -21.88 15.46
N GLN A 57 -3.57 -22.04 16.12
CA GLN A 57 -3.99 -21.22 17.26
C GLN A 57 -3.19 -21.55 18.53
N ASP A 58 -2.59 -22.75 18.59
CA ASP A 58 -1.73 -23.21 19.70
C ASP A 58 -0.30 -22.64 19.62
N ILE A 59 0.12 -22.14 18.46
CA ILE A 59 1.38 -21.42 18.31
C ILE A 59 1.10 -19.96 18.65
N MET A 60 1.59 -19.53 19.80
CA MET A 60 1.59 -18.12 20.21
C MET A 60 1.92 -17.22 19.02
N ALA A 61 1.06 -16.24 18.71
CA ALA A 61 1.10 -15.45 17.47
C ALA A 61 2.50 -14.87 17.15
N TYR A 62 3.33 -14.60 18.17
CA TYR A 62 4.70 -14.10 17.99
C TYR A 62 5.73 -15.16 17.55
N GLN A 63 5.52 -16.45 17.86
CA GLN A 63 6.38 -17.55 17.43
C GLN A 63 6.06 -17.98 15.99
N SER A 64 4.82 -17.77 15.57
CA SER A 64 4.37 -18.05 14.20
C SER A 64 5.02 -17.10 13.18
N LEU A 65 5.26 -15.85 13.57
CA LEU A 65 5.89 -14.80 12.74
C LEU A 65 7.33 -15.12 12.29
N THR A 66 8.02 -16.06 12.94
CA THR A 66 9.40 -16.46 12.56
C THR A 66 9.46 -17.80 11.83
N SER A 67 8.31 -18.44 11.57
CA SER A 67 8.27 -19.76 10.94
C SER A 67 8.53 -19.73 9.43
N GLY A 68 8.44 -18.56 8.79
CA GLY A 68 8.56 -18.43 7.34
C GLY A 68 7.36 -19.06 6.59
N LYS A 69 6.22 -19.19 7.28
CA LYS A 69 5.01 -19.83 6.75
C LYS A 69 3.91 -18.79 6.59
N PRO A 70 3.20 -18.78 5.46
CA PRO A 70 2.07 -17.89 5.29
C PRO A 70 0.95 -18.31 6.27
N VAL A 71 0.46 -17.34 7.03
CA VAL A 71 -0.59 -17.53 8.03
C VAL A 71 -1.82 -16.67 7.75
N TRP A 72 -1.75 -15.84 6.72
CA TRP A 72 -2.87 -15.04 6.24
C TRP A 72 -3.24 -15.47 4.82
N GLU A 73 -4.53 -15.65 4.59
CA GLU A 73 -5.13 -15.81 3.27
C GLU A 73 -5.91 -14.55 2.95
N VAL A 74 -5.67 -13.97 1.77
CA VAL A 74 -6.32 -12.75 1.29
C VAL A 74 -7.08 -13.09 0.01
N ALA A 75 -8.39 -12.90 0.01
CA ALA A 75 -9.23 -13.02 -1.17
C ALA A 75 -9.25 -11.69 -1.92
N VAL A 76 -8.85 -11.73 -3.18
CA VAL A 76 -8.79 -10.58 -4.08
C VAL A 76 -9.70 -10.81 -5.26
N CYS A 77 -10.69 -9.94 -5.42
CA CYS A 77 -11.54 -9.89 -6.60
C CYS A 77 -10.98 -8.91 -7.64
N ASN A 78 -10.71 -9.40 -8.84
CA ASN A 78 -10.35 -8.54 -9.96
C ASN A 78 -11.62 -7.87 -10.51
N THR A 79 -11.71 -6.55 -10.45
CA THR A 79 -12.92 -5.80 -10.82
C THR A 79 -13.21 -5.79 -12.32
N LYS A 80 -12.26 -6.22 -13.16
CA LYS A 80 -12.45 -6.33 -14.61
C LYS A 80 -12.96 -7.70 -15.04
N SER A 81 -12.50 -8.77 -14.39
CA SER A 81 -12.86 -10.16 -14.74
C SER A 81 -13.87 -10.79 -13.79
N ASP A 82 -14.17 -10.15 -12.65
CA ASP A 82 -15.04 -10.66 -11.57
C ASP A 82 -14.59 -12.01 -11.00
N THR A 83 -13.29 -12.29 -11.09
CA THR A 83 -12.67 -13.52 -10.61
C THR A 83 -12.04 -13.30 -9.24
N ILE A 84 -12.27 -14.23 -8.31
CA ILE A 84 -11.65 -14.23 -6.99
C ILE A 84 -10.40 -15.12 -7.02
N GLN A 85 -9.30 -14.60 -6.49
CA GLN A 85 -8.04 -15.30 -6.30
C GLN A 85 -7.61 -15.20 -4.85
N TRP A 86 -7.07 -16.31 -4.32
CA TRP A 86 -6.57 -16.38 -2.95
C TRP A 86 -5.05 -16.30 -2.94
N TYR A 87 -4.53 -15.43 -2.09
CA TYR A 87 -3.10 -15.21 -1.91
C TYR A 87 -2.70 -15.46 -0.46
N ALA A 88 -1.58 -16.14 -0.26
CA ALA A 88 -1.08 -16.49 1.05
C ALA A 88 0.10 -15.58 1.44
N PHE A 89 0.02 -14.96 2.62
CA PHE A 89 1.01 -14.00 3.12
C PHE A 89 1.42 -14.31 4.56
N GLU A 90 2.63 -13.92 4.91
CA GLU A 90 3.13 -13.96 6.29
C GLU A 90 2.60 -12.79 7.11
N PHE A 91 2.41 -11.64 6.47
CA PHE A 91 1.95 -10.40 7.12
C PHE A 91 1.01 -9.61 6.22
N VAL A 92 0.07 -8.89 6.85
CA VAL A 92 -0.87 -8.00 6.17
C VAL A 92 -0.86 -6.64 6.89
N VAL A 93 -0.63 -5.57 6.12
CA VAL A 93 -0.80 -4.17 6.56
C VAL A 93 -2.13 -3.67 6.02
N VAL A 94 -2.96 -3.04 6.86
CA VAL A 94 -4.27 -2.46 6.49
C VAL A 94 -4.25 -0.96 6.72
#